data_AF-A0A944ULA9-F1
#
_entry.id   AF-A0A944ULA9-F1
#
_cell.length_a   1.000
_cell.length_b   1.000
_cell.length_c   1.000
_cell.angle_alpha   90.00
_cell.angle_beta   90.00
_cell.angle_gamma   90.00
#
_symmetry.space_group_name_H-M   'P 1'
#
loop_
_entity.id
_entity.type
_entity.pdbx_description
1 polymer ?
#
loop_
_entity_poly.entity_id
_entity_poly.type
_entity_poly.pdbx_seq_one_letter_code
_entity_poly.pdbx_strand_id
1 'polypeptide(L)' 'MLYVKNMLNIILDWKKFWFGLIFLGSVLNAIAKQSTYLGSIENISFWAFLLGGLIGLTAQLRGEWL' A
#
# COMPACT_ATOMS: atom_id res chain seq x y z
N MET A 1 11.24 25.48 6.81
CA MET A 1 10.09 25.02 7.62
C MET A 1 8.78 24.91 6.82
N LEU A 2 8.43 25.89 5.97
CA LEU A 2 7.21 25.86 5.14
C LEU A 2 7.16 24.68 4.13
N TYR A 3 8.29 24.38 3.48
CA TYR A 3 8.39 23.33 2.45
C TYR A 3 8.12 21.91 2.99
N VAL A 4 8.63 21.58 4.18
CA VAL A 4 8.42 20.26 4.81
C VAL A 4 6.93 20.06 5.13
N LYS A 5 6.26 21.11 5.63
CA LYS A 5 4.83 21.07 5.93
C LYS A 5 4.00 20.84 4.66
N ASN A 6 4.43 21.43 3.54
CA ASN A 6 3.76 21.26 2.25
C ASN A 6 3.91 19.83 1.69
N MET A 7 5.10 19.23 1.79
CA MET A 7 5.29 17.83 1.37
C MET A 7 4.49 16.85 2.23
N LEU A 8 4.46 17.05 3.55
CA LEU A 8 3.67 16.20 4.43
C LEU A 8 2.18 16.26 4.11
N ASN A 9 1.65 17.44 3.81
CA ASN A 9 0.26 17.58 3.39
C ASN A 9 -0.04 16.82 2.10
N ILE A 10 0.84 16.93 1.10
CA ILE A 10 0.68 16.19 -0.17
C ILE A 10 0.64 14.68 0.10
N ILE A 11 1.57 14.17 0.91
CA ILE A 11 1.65 12.74 1.24
C ILE A 11 0.41 12.31 2.03
N LEU A 12 -0.04 13.09 3.02
CA LEU A 12 -1.23 12.77 3.81
C LEU A 12 -2.53 12.83 2.99
N ASP A 13 -2.57 13.65 1.95
CA ASP A 13 -3.70 13.74 1.03
C ASP A 13 -3.76 12.56 0.04
N TRP A 14 -2.74 11.70 -0.02
CA TRP A 14 -2.76 10.49 -0.85
C TRP A 14 -3.58 9.37 -0.21
N LYS A 15 -4.84 9.67 0.10
CA LYS A 15 -5.76 8.77 0.80
C LYS A 15 -5.90 7.41 0.10
N LYS A 16 -5.86 7.37 -1.24
CA LYS A 16 -5.96 6.11 -1.99
C LYS A 16 -4.69 5.27 -1.90
N PHE A 17 -3.52 5.92 -1.95
CA PHE A 17 -2.25 5.26 -1.69
C PHE A 17 -2.23 4.63 -0.29
N TRP A 18 -2.59 5.39 0.75
CA TRP A 18 -2.60 4.89 2.12
C TRP A 18 -3.60 3.77 2.34
N PHE A 19 -4.79 3.86 1.74
CA PHE A 19 -5.75 2.76 1.78
C PHE A 19 -5.20 1.52 1.06
N GLY A 20 -4.58 1.66 -0.12
CA GLY A 20 -3.95 0.53 -0.80
C GLY A 20 -2.82 -0.10 0.03
N LEU A 21 -1.92 0.73 0.54
CA LEU A 21 -0.80 0.30 1.36
C LEU A 21 -1.30 -0.44 2.62
N ILE A 22 -2.18 0.18 3.41
CA ILE A 22 -2.58 -0.36 4.71
C ILE A 22 -3.64 -1.45 4.55
N PHE A 23 -4.76 -1.16 3.89
CA PHE A 23 -5.90 -2.08 3.82
C PHE A 23 -5.64 -3.24 2.85
N LEU A 24 -5.37 -2.94 1.57
CA LEU A 24 -5.10 -3.98 0.57
C LEU A 24 -3.83 -4.75 0.93
N GLY A 25 -2.77 -4.08 1.38
CA GLY A 25 -1.56 -4.73 1.87
C GLY A 25 -1.82 -5.71 3.03
N SER A 26 -2.68 -5.35 3.98
CA SER A 26 -3.06 -6.25 5.08
C SER A 26 -3.85 -7.48 4.61
N VAL A 27 -4.80 -7.28 3.69
CA VAL A 27 -5.57 -8.39 3.09
C VAL A 27 -4.64 -9.35 2.34
N LEU A 28 -3.77 -8.81 1.47
CA LEU A 28 -2.79 -9.61 0.72
C LEU A 28 -1.83 -10.35 1.66
N ASN A 29 -1.38 -9.72 2.74
CA ASN A 29 -0.47 -10.33 3.72
C ASN A 29 -1.14 -11.49 4.45
N ALA A 30 -2.41 -11.33 4.85
CA ALA A 30 -3.18 -12.39 5.50
C ALA A 30 -3.35 -13.60 4.56
N ILE A 31 -3.74 -13.35 3.30
CA ILE A 31 -3.88 -14.40 2.28
C ILE A 31 -2.54 -15.10 2.03
N ALA A 32 -1.46 -14.33 1.89
CA ALA A 32 -0.14 -14.87 1.62
C ALA A 32 0.40 -15.73 2.77
N LYS A 33 0.18 -15.32 4.02
CA LYS A 33 0.56 -16.10 5.20
C LYS A 33 -0.27 -17.38 5.39
N GLN A 34 -1.50 -17.39 4.90
CA GLN A 34 -2.35 -18.58 4.94
C GLN A 34 -1.97 -19.61 3.87
N SER A 35 -1.26 -19.19 2.82
CA SER A 35 -0.75 -20.08 1.77
C SER A 35 0.56 -20.74 2.19
N THR A 36 0.64 -22.07 2.06
CA THR A 36 1.85 -22.85 2.33
C THR A 36 3.01 -22.46 1.41
N TYR A 37 2.69 -22.04 0.18
CA TYR A 37 3.68 -21.62 -0.81
C TYR A 37 4.13 -20.18 -0.58
N LEU A 38 3.20 -19.22 -0.54
CA LEU A 38 3.54 -17.80 -0.40
C LEU A 38 4.09 -17.47 0.99
N GLY A 39 3.62 -18.15 2.04
CA GLY A 39 4.10 -17.96 3.40
C GLY A 39 5.57 -18.36 3.61
N SER A 40 6.12 -19.20 2.72
CA SER A 40 7.54 -19.59 2.74
C SER A 40 8.48 -18.56 2.11
N ILE A 41 7.93 -17.56 1.41
CA ILE A 41 8.71 -16.50 0.77
C ILE A 41 9.21 -15.54 1.83
N GLU A 42 10.53 -15.30 1.83
CA GLU A 42 11.15 -14.35 2.75
C GLU A 42 10.57 -12.95 2.53
N ASN A 43 10.29 -12.24 3.63
CA ASN A 43 9.70 -10.90 3.60
C ASN A 43 8.35 -10.83 2.86
N ILE A 44 7.55 -11.91 2.82
CA ILE A 44 6.24 -11.90 2.15
C ILE A 44 5.32 -10.77 2.61
N SER A 45 5.40 -10.37 3.88
CA SER A 45 4.66 -9.22 4.40
C SER A 45 5.09 -7.92 3.71
N PHE A 46 6.40 -7.68 3.54
CA PHE A 46 6.89 -6.53 2.80
C PHE A 46 6.35 -6.51 1.37
N TRP A 47 6.38 -7.65 0.67
CA TRP A 47 5.85 -7.77 -0.68
C TRP A 47 4.35 -7.53 -0.77
N ALA A 48 3.57 -8.01 0.21
CA ALA A 48 2.14 -7.76 0.27
C ALA A 48 1.81 -6.27 0.45
N PHE A 49 2.50 -5.60 1.38
CA PHE A 49 2.36 -4.15 1.57
C PHE A 49 2.84 -3.36 0.35
N LEU A 50 3.95 -3.75 -0.27
CA LEU A 50 4.44 -3.13 -1.50
C LEU A 50 3.39 -3.22 -2.62
N LEU A 51 2.81 -4.39 -2.84
CA LEU A 51 1.76 -4.58 -3.84
C LEU A 51 0.50 -3.77 -3.53
N GLY A 52 0.05 -3.76 -2.27
CA GLY A 52 -1.06 -2.91 -1.83
C GLY A 52 -0.78 -1.42 -2.10
N GLY A 53 0.44 -0.96 -1.78
CA GLY A 53 0.89 0.40 -2.03
C GLY A 53 0.93 0.74 -3.52
N LEU A 54 1.41 -0.17 -4.38
CA LEU A 54 1.41 0.03 -5.83
C LEU A 54 -0.01 0.13 -6.40
N ILE A 55 -0.93 -0.74 -5.97
CA ILE A 55 -2.35 -0.65 -6.37
C ILE A 55 -2.94 0.69 -5.89
N GLY A 56 -2.72 1.07 -4.64
CA GLY A 56 -3.17 2.35 -4.09
C GLY A 56 -2.57 3.56 -4.84
N LEU A 57 -1.30 3.47 -5.25
CA LEU A 57 -0.63 4.50 -6.03
C LEU A 57 -1.27 4.63 -7.42
N THR A 58 -1.54 3.51 -8.08
CA THR A 58 -2.23 3.53 -9.39
C THR A 58 -3.61 4.18 -9.27
N ALA A 59 -4.39 3.86 -8.24
CA ALA A 59 -5.69 4.47 -7.97
C ALA A 59 -5.56 5.97 -7.63
N GLN A 60 -4.53 6.35 -6.89
CA GLN A 60 -4.25 7.76 -6.57
C GLN A 60 -3.96 8.56 -7.84
N LEU A 61 -3.12 8.05 -8.73
CA LEU A 61 -2.76 8.69 -10.00
C LEU A 61 -3.94 8.73 -10.98
N ARG A 62 -4.76 7.67 -11.01
CA ARG A 62 -5.94 7.59 -11.87
C ARG A 62 -7.10 8.46 -11.40
N GLY A 63 -7.12 8.84 -10.12
CA GLY A 63 -8.22 9.58 -9.51
C GLY A 63 -9.40 8.70 -9.08
N GLU A 64 -9.40 7.40 -9.42
CA GLU A 64 -10.48 6.45 -9.21
C GLU A 64 -9.96 5.10 -8.68
N TRP A 65 -10.83 4.34 -8.02
CA TRP A 65 -10.50 3.00 -7.50
C TRP A 65 -10.80 1.86 -8.48
N LEU A 66 -11.73 2.06 -9.42
CA LEU A 66 -12.33 1.03 -10.28
C LEU A 66 -12.43 1.54 -11.70
#